data_AF-A0A1X9XRJ5-F1
#
_entry.id   AF-A0A1X9XRJ5-F1
#
_cell.length_a   1.000
_cell.length_b   1.000
_cell.length_c   1.000
_cell.angle_alpha   90.00
_cell.angle_beta   90.00
_cell.angle_gamma   90.00
#
_symmetry.space_group_name_H-M   'P 1'
#
loop_
_entity.id
_entity.type
_entity.pdbx_description
1 polymer ?
#
loop_
_entity_poly.entity_id
_entity_poly.type
_entity_poly.pdbx_seq_one_letter_code
_entity_poly.pdbx_strand_id
1 'polypeptide(L)'
;RQGDRGDYLGATVQVIPHITDEIKRAITRLPENEPDLDVVITEIGGTVGDIESLPFLEAIRQFRLEHGPRNVCFIHVTLVPF
;
A
#
# COMPACT_ATOMS: atom_id res chain seq x y z
N ARG A 1 -3.00 -7.54 -11.75
CA ARG A 1 -2.69 -8.81 -12.46
C ARG A 1 -1.44 -8.55 -13.33
N GLN A 2 -0.25 -8.53 -12.72
CA GLN A 2 1.03 -8.19 -13.39
C GLN A 2 1.95 -9.42 -13.60
N GLY A 3 1.80 -10.47 -12.81
CA GLY A 3 2.69 -11.64 -12.83
C GLY A 3 2.66 -12.44 -14.14
N ASP A 4 1.51 -12.48 -14.82
CA ASP A 4 1.28 -13.39 -15.95
C ASP A 4 1.64 -12.79 -17.33
N ARG A 5 2.05 -11.51 -17.40
CA ARG A 5 2.42 -10.84 -18.67
C ARG A 5 3.91 -10.83 -18.98
N GLY A 6 4.74 -11.45 -18.15
CA GLY A 6 6.20 -11.47 -18.36
C GLY A 6 6.88 -10.12 -18.06
N ASP A 7 6.19 -9.18 -17.42
CA ASP A 7 6.73 -7.85 -17.07
C ASP A 7 7.94 -7.94 -16.13
N TYR A 8 8.10 -9.06 -15.39
CA TYR A 8 9.27 -9.34 -14.55
C TYR A 8 10.40 -10.10 -15.28
N LEU A 9 10.33 -10.28 -16.61
CA LEU A 9 11.38 -10.87 -17.47
C LEU A 9 11.94 -12.22 -16.98
N GLY A 10 11.14 -13.03 -16.29
CA GLY A 10 11.58 -14.31 -15.72
C GLY A 10 12.35 -14.19 -14.40
N ALA A 11 12.47 -12.99 -13.83
CA ALA A 11 12.95 -12.78 -12.48
C ALA A 11 11.93 -13.25 -11.43
N THR A 12 12.42 -13.64 -10.25
CA THR A 12 11.57 -14.08 -9.14
C THR A 12 10.71 -12.94 -8.63
N VAL A 13 9.40 -13.15 -8.54
CA VAL A 13 8.50 -12.24 -7.82
C VAL A 13 8.73 -12.38 -6.33
N GLN A 14 8.90 -11.25 -5.65
CA GLN A 14 9.22 -11.15 -4.22
C GLN A 14 8.25 -10.18 -3.54
N VAL A 15 8.00 -10.38 -2.23
CA VAL A 15 7.15 -9.47 -1.44
C VAL A 15 7.66 -8.03 -1.52
N ILE A 16 8.95 -7.84 -1.30
CA ILE A 16 9.65 -6.59 -1.51
C ILE A 16 10.62 -6.79 -2.69
N PRO A 17 10.66 -5.90 -3.69
CA PRO A 17 9.84 -4.70 -3.84
C PRO A 17 8.50 -4.96 -4.57
N HIS A 18 8.35 -6.10 -5.25
CA HIS A 18 7.31 -6.26 -6.27
C HIS A 18 5.88 -6.14 -5.73
N ILE A 19 5.55 -6.80 -4.61
CA ILE A 19 4.19 -6.70 -4.04
C ILE A 19 3.97 -5.33 -3.39
N THR A 20 4.97 -4.82 -2.65
CA THR A 20 4.88 -3.50 -2.02
C THR A 20 4.70 -2.37 -3.03
N ASP A 21 5.37 -2.45 -4.18
CA ASP A 21 5.24 -1.47 -5.25
C ASP A 21 3.87 -1.52 -5.92
N GLU A 22 3.30 -2.71 -6.13
CA GLU A 22 1.93 -2.84 -6.66
C GLU A 22 0.89 -2.29 -5.68
N ILE A 23 1.08 -2.45 -4.37
CA ILE A 23 0.22 -1.84 -3.36
C ILE A 23 0.33 -0.30 -3.41
N LYS A 24 1.55 0.25 -3.48
CA LYS A 24 1.75 1.70 -3.61
C LYS A 24 1.10 2.25 -4.90
N ARG A 25 1.26 1.56 -6.03
CA ARG A 25 0.59 1.91 -7.30
C ARG A 25 -0.93 1.91 -7.18
N ALA A 26 -1.51 0.97 -6.42
CA ALA A 26 -2.94 0.96 -6.18
C ALA A 26 -3.40 2.20 -5.40
N ILE A 27 -2.62 2.68 -4.44
CA ILE A 27 -2.88 3.90 -3.66
C ILE A 27 -2.79 5.15 -4.56
N THR A 28 -1.77 5.24 -5.42
CA THR A 28 -1.54 6.43 -6.26
C THR A 28 -2.40 6.49 -7.52
N ARG A 29 -3.02 5.38 -7.92
CA ARG A 29 -3.80 5.29 -9.17
C ARG A 29 -4.90 6.36 -9.26
N LEU A 30 -5.62 6.63 -8.17
CA LEU A 30 -6.68 7.64 -8.19
C LEU A 30 -6.12 9.07 -8.31
N PRO A 31 -5.22 9.55 -7.42
CA PRO A 31 -4.68 10.91 -7.52
C PRO A 31 -3.83 11.15 -8.78
N GLU A 32 -3.27 10.11 -9.40
CA GLU A 32 -2.60 10.24 -10.71
C GLU A 32 -3.58 10.59 -11.86
N ASN A 33 -4.85 10.20 -11.75
CA ASN A 33 -5.87 10.45 -12.79
C ASN A 33 -6.77 11.65 -12.47
N GLU A 34 -6.79 12.11 -11.21
CA GLU A 34 -7.62 13.22 -10.73
C GLU A 34 -6.73 14.22 -9.98
N PRO A 35 -6.14 15.22 -10.67
CA PRO A 35 -5.12 16.10 -10.10
C PRO A 35 -5.65 17.09 -9.05
N ASP A 36 -6.98 17.27 -8.98
CA ASP A 36 -7.64 18.21 -8.06
C ASP A 36 -8.08 17.53 -6.74
N LEU A 37 -7.55 16.33 -6.43
CA LEU A 37 -7.80 15.66 -5.15
C LEU A 37 -6.87 16.19 -4.06
N ASP A 38 -7.46 16.81 -3.04
CA ASP A 38 -6.71 17.29 -1.86
C ASP A 38 -6.31 16.14 -0.90
N VAL A 39 -7.18 15.14 -0.76
CA VAL A 39 -7.02 14.05 0.22
C VAL A 39 -7.51 12.72 -0.38
N VAL A 40 -6.70 11.67 -0.20
CA VAL A 40 -7.04 10.29 -0.55
C VAL A 40 -7.11 9.46 0.74
N ILE A 41 -8.23 8.77 0.95
CA ILE A 41 -8.41 7.85 2.08
C ILE A 41 -8.34 6.42 1.55
N THR A 42 -7.35 5.67 2.01
CA THR A 42 -7.19 4.25 1.68
C THR A 42 -7.48 3.40 2.90
N GLU A 43 -8.48 2.54 2.81
CA GLU A 43 -8.71 1.48 3.79
C GLU A 43 -7.79 0.29 3.53
N ILE A 44 -7.17 -0.24 4.58
CA ILE A 44 -6.44 -1.50 4.54
C ILE A 44 -7.28 -2.51 5.31
N GLY A 45 -7.86 -3.46 4.58
CA GLY A 45 -8.63 -4.55 5.19
C GLY A 45 -7.74 -5.52 6.00
N GLY A 46 -8.39 -6.41 6.75
CA GLY A 46 -7.72 -7.37 7.63
C GLY A 46 -7.43 -6.82 9.02
N THR A 47 -6.73 -7.62 9.84
CA THR A 47 -6.36 -7.23 11.20
C THR A 47 -4.85 -7.04 11.28
N VAL A 48 -4.42 -5.96 11.94
CA VAL A 48 -3.01 -5.75 12.23
C VAL A 48 -2.52 -6.85 13.16
N GLY A 49 -1.44 -7.53 12.78
CA GLY A 49 -0.87 -8.67 13.51
C GLY A 49 -0.98 -9.99 12.75
N ASP A 50 -1.87 -10.09 11.76
CA ASP A 50 -1.95 -11.25 10.87
C ASP A 50 -0.81 -11.24 9.85
N ILE A 51 -0.30 -12.43 9.49
CA ILE A 51 0.81 -12.60 8.53
C ILE A 51 0.48 -11.98 7.17
N GLU A 52 -0.79 -11.99 6.81
CA GLU A 52 -1.34 -11.45 5.57
C GLU A 52 -1.22 -9.92 5.48
N SER A 53 -1.14 -9.24 6.63
CA SER A 53 -1.05 -7.78 6.74
C SER A 53 0.37 -7.25 6.53
N LEU A 54 1.40 -8.11 6.65
CA LEU A 54 2.81 -7.69 6.57
C LEU A 54 3.16 -6.94 5.26
N PRO A 55 2.76 -7.40 4.06
CA PRO A 55 3.05 -6.68 2.82
C PRO A 55 2.41 -5.29 2.79
N PHE A 56 1.19 -5.13 3.33
CA PHE A 56 0.50 -3.84 3.37
C PHE A 56 1.17 -2.87 4.34
N LEU A 57 1.54 -3.35 5.54
CA LEU A 57 2.24 -2.53 6.54
C LEU A 57 3.60 -2.05 6.03
N GLU A 58 4.33 -2.92 5.33
CA GLU A 58 5.61 -2.53 4.72
C GLU A 58 5.41 -1.54 3.56
N ALA A 59 4.40 -1.76 2.69
CA ALA A 59 4.11 -0.86 1.59
C ALA A 59 3.78 0.56 2.08
N ILE A 60 2.91 0.70 3.09
CA ILE A 60 2.57 2.02 3.63
C ILE A 60 3.71 2.67 4.41
N ARG A 61 4.59 1.86 5.03
CA ARG A 61 5.80 2.35 5.68
C ARG A 61 6.74 2.97 4.65
N GLN A 62 6.97 2.31 3.51
CA GLN A 62 7.73 2.85 2.39
C GLN A 62 7.05 4.09 1.80
N PHE A 63 5.73 4.04 1.59
CA PHE A 63 4.95 5.15 1.04
C PHE A 63 5.09 6.44 1.88
N ARG A 64 5.03 6.32 3.22
CA ARG A 64 5.29 7.46 4.12
C ARG A 64 6.70 8.02 3.99
N LEU A 65 7.70 7.18 3.76
CA LEU A 65 9.08 7.63 3.56
C LEU A 65 9.24 8.36 2.22
N GLU A 66 8.58 7.87 1.17
CA GLU A 66 8.62 8.46 -0.17
C GLU A 66 7.88 9.80 -0.26
N HIS A 67 6.70 9.91 0.36
CA HIS A 67 5.87 11.13 0.30
C HIS A 67 6.09 12.09 1.48
N GLY A 68 6.84 11.68 2.49
CA GLY A 68 7.17 12.48 3.66
C GLY A 68 6.08 12.48 4.75
N PRO A 69 6.48 12.71 6.02
CA PRO A 69 5.60 12.55 7.18
C PRO A 69 4.45 13.55 7.28
N ARG A 70 4.48 14.64 6.50
CA ARG A 70 3.42 15.67 6.46
C ARG A 70 2.29 15.34 5.48
N ASN A 71 2.52 14.42 4.56
CA ASN A 71 1.57 14.10 3.48
C ASN A 71 0.88 12.74 3.69
N VAL A 72 1.23 12.02 4.76
CA VAL A 72 0.66 10.69 5.07
C VAL A 72 0.27 10.65 6.54
N CYS A 73 -0.96 10.21 6.83
CA CYS A 73 -1.49 9.98 8.16
C CYS A 73 -1.93 8.52 8.29
N PHE A 74 -1.71 7.91 9.46
CA PHE A 74 -2.18 6.56 9.76
C PHE A 74 -3.25 6.63 10.85
N ILE A 75 -4.37 5.96 10.62
CA ILE A 75 -5.48 5.83 11.57
C ILE A 75 -5.62 4.34 11.88
N HIS A 76 -5.49 3.96 13.15
CA HIS A 76 -5.66 2.59 13.60
C HIS A 76 -6.97 2.46 14.39
N VAL A 77 -7.85 1.58 13.93
CA VAL A 77 -9.14 1.30 14.56
C VAL A 77 -8.99 0.06 15.44
N THR A 78 -9.43 0.16 16.69
CA THR A 78 -9.38 -0.94 17.68
C THR A 78 -10.73 -1.10 18.38
N LEU A 79 -11.02 -2.32 18.81
CA LEU A 79 -12.22 -2.67 19.57
C LEU A 79 -11.95 -2.53 21.08
N VAL A 80 -12.77 -1.74 21.77
CA VAL A 80 -12.79 -1.68 23.24
C VAL A 80 -13.97 -2.54 23.74
N PRO A 81 -13.71 -3.67 24.45
CA PRO A 81 -14.77 -4.55 24.92
C PRO A 81 -15.54 -3.97 26.12
N PHE A 82 -16.72 -4.53 26.39
CA PHE A 82 -17.62 -4.16 27.50
C PHE A 82 -17.54 -5.13 28.68
#